data_AF-A0A845KR82-F1
#
_entry.id   AF-A0A845KR82-F1
#
_cell.length_a   1.000
_cell.length_b   1.000
_cell.length_c   1.000
_cell.angle_alpha   90.00
_cell.angle_beta   90.00
_cell.angle_gamma   90.00
#
_symmetry.space_group_name_H-M   'P 1'
#
loop_
_entity.id
_entity.type
_entity.pdbx_description
1 polymer ?
#
loop_
_entity_poly.entity_id
_entity_poly.type
_entity_poly.pdbx_seq_one_letter_code
_entity_poly.pdbx_strand_id
1 'polypeptide(L)'
;MKKKIQIIIAGIIIVAGSFLYAHIGKNNYIYDRAVDTSEYITTGSFLNETVQERFKSNEDTLDGVRVKCRITGTPSDTVIKYSLTDAETQKVVANGETKATDLESGKFYNFKFDTVKNCKDKEYIFSIGTEGEIPDNAVLFCFERKTEQGTKFWINDEETDGTLIMKAVTNRFDAETFCVLLLFIIYVIAFMKFLYKLFK
;
A
#
# COMPACT_ATOMS: atom_id res chain seq x y z
N MET A 1 44.35 5.37 -17.07
CA MET A 1 43.83 5.74 -15.73
C MET A 1 42.38 6.22 -15.79
N LYS A 2 42.01 7.18 -16.66
CA LYS A 2 40.63 7.69 -16.81
C LYS A 2 39.56 6.61 -17.04
N LYS A 3 39.81 5.63 -17.93
CA LYS A 3 38.88 4.51 -18.17
C LYS A 3 38.61 3.62 -16.95
N LYS A 4 39.64 3.34 -16.12
CA LYS A 4 39.46 2.51 -14.91
C LYS A 4 38.63 3.26 -13.86
N ILE A 5 38.87 4.56 -13.70
CA ILE A 5 38.09 5.44 -12.82
C ILE A 5 36.62 5.52 -13.28
N GLN A 6 36.38 5.67 -14.58
CA GLN A 6 35.02 5.68 -15.14
C GLN A 6 34.26 4.37 -14.86
N ILE A 7 34.91 3.22 -14.99
CA ILE A 7 34.31 1.91 -14.69
C ILE A 7 33.96 1.80 -13.19
N ILE A 8 34.85 2.27 -12.30
CA ILE A 8 34.59 2.27 -10.85
C ILE A 8 33.38 3.17 -10.53
N ILE A 9 33.34 4.39 -11.08
CA ILE A 9 32.22 5.31 -10.88
C ILE A 9 30.91 4.69 -11.38
N ALA A 10 30.91 4.08 -12.57
CA ALA A 10 29.74 3.39 -13.10
C ALA A 10 29.28 2.24 -12.19
N GLY A 11 30.21 1.47 -11.63
CA GLY A 11 29.90 0.42 -10.66
C GLY A 11 29.24 0.96 -9.39
N ILE A 12 29.75 2.07 -8.84
CA ILE A 12 29.16 2.73 -7.66
C ILE A 12 27.74 3.21 -7.95
N ILE A 13 27.52 3.84 -9.11
CA ILE A 13 26.19 4.33 -9.52
C ILE A 13 25.21 3.17 -9.65
N ILE A 14 25.63 2.03 -10.23
CA ILE A 14 24.79 0.84 -10.34
C ILE A 14 24.40 0.31 -8.96
N VAL A 15 25.36 0.21 -8.03
CA VAL A 15 25.09 -0.27 -6.67
C VAL A 15 24.16 0.69 -5.94
N ALA A 16 24.42 2.00 -5.99
CA ALA A 16 23.58 3.01 -5.35
C ALA A 16 22.16 3.04 -5.94
N GLY A 17 22.04 2.98 -7.27
CA GLY A 17 20.74 2.90 -7.95
C GLY A 17 19.97 1.63 -7.59
N SER A 18 20.66 0.49 -7.52
CA SER A 18 20.04 -0.78 -7.11
C SER A 18 19.59 -0.73 -5.65
N PHE A 19 20.37 -0.10 -4.78
CA PHE A 19 20.05 0.07 -3.36
C PHE A 19 18.77 0.90 -3.18
N LEU A 20 18.66 2.01 -3.91
CA LEU A 20 17.45 2.84 -3.92
C LEU A 20 16.24 2.09 -4.49
N TYR A 21 16.43 1.34 -5.58
CA TYR A 21 15.38 0.53 -6.19
C TYR A 21 14.85 -0.57 -5.25
N ALA A 22 15.74 -1.16 -4.45
CA ALA A 22 15.40 -2.19 -3.48
C ALA A 22 14.70 -1.66 -2.22
N HIS A 23 14.53 -0.34 -2.09
CA HIS A 23 13.69 0.23 -1.06
C HIS A 23 12.23 0.18 -1.51
N ILE A 24 11.50 -0.84 -1.05
CA ILE A 24 10.15 -1.14 -1.51
C ILE A 24 9.14 -0.95 -0.39
N GLY A 25 7.92 -0.55 -0.77
CA GLY A 25 6.74 -0.67 0.08
C GLY A 25 6.18 -2.08 -0.03
N LYS A 26 6.62 -2.99 0.84
CA LYS A 26 6.10 -4.35 0.91
C LYS A 26 4.63 -4.32 1.34
N ASN A 27 3.78 -4.98 0.57
CA ASN A 27 2.36 -5.06 0.84
C ASN A 27 2.03 -6.38 1.54
N ASN A 28 1.36 -6.30 2.68
CA ASN A 28 0.73 -7.42 3.37
C ASN A 28 -0.78 -7.34 3.11
N TYR A 29 -1.30 -8.32 2.39
CA TYR A 29 -2.71 -8.38 2.02
C TYR A 29 -3.54 -8.78 3.23
N ILE A 30 -4.62 -8.03 3.48
CA ILE A 30 -5.56 -8.32 4.58
C ILE A 30 -6.81 -9.05 4.07
N TYR A 31 -7.10 -8.94 2.77
CA TYR A 31 -8.21 -9.59 2.06
C TYR A 31 -7.76 -10.82 1.27
N ASP A 32 -8.70 -11.64 0.83
CA ASP A 32 -8.45 -12.81 -0.01
C ASP A 32 -8.06 -12.42 -1.44
N ARG A 33 -6.86 -12.82 -1.86
CA ARG A 33 -6.38 -12.56 -3.22
C ARG A 33 -7.01 -13.46 -4.29
N ALA A 34 -7.70 -14.52 -3.89
CA ALA A 34 -8.37 -15.43 -4.81
C ALA A 34 -9.75 -14.93 -5.26
N VAL A 35 -10.34 -13.98 -4.53
CA VAL A 35 -11.64 -13.37 -4.89
C VAL A 35 -11.47 -12.50 -6.13
N ASP A 36 -12.36 -12.67 -7.12
CA ASP A 36 -12.31 -11.87 -8.34
C ASP A 36 -12.69 -10.42 -8.05
N THR A 37 -12.01 -9.49 -8.70
CA THR A 37 -12.25 -8.05 -8.49
C THR A 37 -13.67 -7.58 -8.86
N SER A 38 -14.40 -8.34 -9.66
CA SER A 38 -15.81 -8.11 -10.01
C SER A 38 -16.78 -8.46 -8.87
N GLU A 39 -16.34 -9.29 -7.92
CA GLU A 39 -17.12 -9.65 -6.73
C GLU A 39 -16.98 -8.61 -5.60
N TYR A 40 -16.03 -7.68 -5.73
CA TYR A 40 -15.89 -6.58 -4.77
C TYR A 40 -17.11 -5.69 -4.80
N ILE A 41 -17.70 -5.51 -3.63
CA ILE A 41 -18.77 -4.56 -3.39
C ILE A 41 -18.18 -3.29 -2.80
N THR A 42 -18.90 -2.19 -2.95
CA THR A 42 -18.56 -0.94 -2.29
C THR A 42 -19.41 -0.78 -1.05
N THR A 43 -18.88 -0.04 -0.09
CA THR A 43 -19.70 0.56 0.94
C THR A 43 -20.84 1.37 0.31
N GLY A 44 -21.98 1.40 1.00
CA GLY A 44 -23.19 2.03 0.48
C GLY A 44 -22.99 3.52 0.26
N SER A 45 -23.89 4.18 -0.49
CA SER A 45 -23.85 5.64 -0.71
C SER A 45 -24.24 6.46 0.54
N PHE A 46 -23.71 6.11 1.71
CA PHE A 46 -23.88 6.89 2.92
C PHE A 46 -22.96 8.11 2.84
N LEU A 47 -23.51 9.29 3.11
CA LEU A 47 -22.71 10.51 3.20
C LEU A 47 -21.80 10.45 4.42
N ASN A 48 -20.52 10.76 4.23
CA ASN A 48 -19.52 10.86 5.29
C ASN A 48 -19.34 9.54 6.05
N GLU A 49 -19.32 8.43 5.32
CA GLU A 49 -19.18 7.11 5.90
C GLU A 49 -17.84 6.93 6.63
N THR A 50 -17.85 6.12 7.68
CA THR A 50 -16.65 5.66 8.36
C THR A 50 -16.56 4.15 8.24
N VAL A 51 -15.39 3.68 7.82
CA VAL A 51 -15.09 2.27 7.61
C VAL A 51 -13.93 1.89 8.49
N GLN A 52 -14.03 0.74 9.17
CA GLN A 52 -13.00 0.26 10.07
C GLN A 52 -12.67 -1.20 9.79
N GLU A 53 -11.37 -1.51 9.79
CA GLU A 53 -10.85 -2.86 9.58
C GLU A 53 -9.86 -3.18 10.70
N ARG A 54 -10.16 -4.20 11.50
CA ARG A 54 -9.21 -4.79 12.44
C ARG A 54 -8.37 -5.83 11.72
N PHE A 55 -7.06 -5.77 11.91
CA PHE A 55 -6.12 -6.73 11.34
C PHE A 55 -4.90 -6.92 12.23
N LYS A 56 -4.21 -8.04 12.04
CA LYS A 56 -2.93 -8.34 12.69
C LYS A 56 -1.76 -7.96 11.77
N SER A 57 -0.78 -7.24 12.29
CA SER A 57 0.43 -6.88 11.53
C SER A 57 1.45 -8.01 11.50
N ASN A 58 1.93 -8.35 10.30
CA ASN A 58 2.95 -9.38 10.08
C ASN A 58 4.39 -8.84 10.07
N GLU A 59 4.54 -7.52 9.99
CA GLU A 59 5.84 -6.84 9.90
C GLU A 59 6.09 -5.99 11.15
N ASP A 60 7.36 -5.70 11.42
CA ASP A 60 7.78 -4.95 12.61
C ASP A 60 7.46 -3.46 12.53
N THR A 61 7.26 -2.93 11.32
CA THR A 61 6.85 -1.55 11.09
C THR A 61 5.65 -1.45 10.17
N LEU A 62 4.87 -0.38 10.35
CA LEU A 62 3.76 0.00 9.48
C LEU A 62 3.96 1.45 9.05
N ASP A 63 3.86 1.69 7.74
CA ASP A 63 4.12 2.99 7.11
C ASP A 63 2.89 3.55 6.38
N GLY A 64 1.82 2.76 6.32
CA GLY A 64 0.58 3.13 5.65
C GLY A 64 -0.34 1.94 5.41
N VAL A 65 -1.50 2.24 4.85
CA VAL A 65 -2.45 1.25 4.34
C VAL A 65 -2.84 1.63 2.92
N ARG A 66 -2.91 0.65 2.02
CA ARG A 66 -3.49 0.83 0.70
C ARG A 66 -4.91 0.31 0.69
N VAL A 67 -5.88 1.15 0.37
CA VAL A 67 -7.29 0.75 0.24
C VAL A 67 -7.74 0.94 -1.21
N LYS A 68 -8.53 0.00 -1.72
CA LYS A 68 -9.15 0.15 -3.05
C LYS A 68 -10.41 0.99 -2.90
N CYS A 69 -10.45 2.13 -3.61
CA CYS A 69 -11.56 3.07 -3.54
C CYS A 69 -12.28 3.13 -4.88
N ARG A 70 -13.58 3.44 -4.87
CA ARG A 70 -14.34 3.91 -6.04
C ARG A 70 -14.78 5.34 -5.80
N ILE A 71 -14.79 6.12 -6.86
CA ILE A 71 -15.30 7.49 -6.85
C ILE A 71 -16.55 7.52 -7.71
N THR A 72 -17.61 8.11 -7.17
CA THR A 72 -18.83 8.49 -7.91
C THR A 72 -18.84 10.01 -8.03
N GLY A 73 -19.15 10.53 -9.24
CA GLY A 73 -19.17 11.96 -9.50
C GLY A 73 -17.78 12.62 -9.38
N THR A 74 -17.77 13.86 -8.89
CA THR A 74 -16.57 14.71 -8.73
C THR A 74 -16.50 15.27 -7.29
N PRO A 75 -15.95 14.53 -6.32
CA PRO A 75 -15.88 14.93 -4.91
C PRO A 75 -14.75 15.95 -4.65
N SER A 76 -14.81 17.14 -5.26
CA SER A 76 -13.75 18.16 -5.16
C SER A 76 -13.53 18.71 -3.75
N ASP A 77 -14.60 18.76 -2.95
CA ASP A 77 -14.59 19.32 -1.60
C ASP A 77 -14.49 18.24 -0.50
N THR A 78 -14.40 16.96 -0.89
CA THR A 78 -14.34 15.84 0.05
C THR A 78 -12.92 15.62 0.57
N VAL A 79 -12.80 15.61 1.90
CA VAL A 79 -11.58 15.27 2.62
C VAL A 79 -11.73 13.86 3.18
N ILE A 80 -10.67 13.07 3.08
CA ILE A 80 -10.61 11.71 3.61
C ILE A 80 -9.67 11.75 4.81
N LYS A 81 -10.18 11.38 5.98
CA LYS A 81 -9.40 11.27 7.21
C LYS A 81 -9.25 9.81 7.59
N TYR A 82 -8.08 9.45 8.10
CA TYR A 82 -7.80 8.09 8.51
C TYR A 82 -6.90 8.02 9.72
N SER A 83 -7.00 6.93 10.46
CA SER A 83 -6.21 6.67 11.64
C SER A 83 -5.89 5.18 11.80
N LEU A 84 -4.82 4.91 12.52
CA LEU A 84 -4.44 3.58 12.97
C LEU A 84 -4.47 3.58 14.49
N THR A 85 -5.30 2.71 15.07
CA THR A 85 -5.47 2.56 16.51
C THR A 85 -4.91 1.22 16.93
N ASP A 86 -4.07 1.20 17.97
CA ASP A 86 -3.58 -0.02 18.60
C ASP A 86 -4.76 -0.70 19.34
N ALA A 87 -5.08 -1.93 18.96
CA ALA A 87 -6.31 -2.59 19.43
C ALA A 87 -6.25 -3.01 20.91
N GLU A 88 -5.05 -3.18 21.47
CA GLU A 88 -4.86 -3.53 22.88
C GLU A 88 -4.99 -2.29 23.77
N THR A 89 -4.28 -1.22 23.41
CA THR A 89 -4.21 0.01 24.22
C THR A 89 -5.29 1.02 23.91
N GLN A 90 -6.03 0.84 22.80
CA GLN A 90 -7.05 1.76 22.29
C GLN A 90 -6.50 3.17 22.00
N LYS A 91 -5.20 3.29 21.74
CA LYS A 91 -4.55 4.56 21.41
C LYS A 91 -4.38 4.70 19.92
N VAL A 92 -4.71 5.89 19.40
CA VAL A 92 -4.34 6.29 18.03
C VAL A 92 -2.82 6.43 17.97
N VAL A 93 -2.18 5.58 17.17
CA VAL A 93 -0.71 5.54 17.01
C VAL A 93 -0.24 6.24 15.73
N ALA A 94 -1.14 6.42 14.77
CA ALA A 94 -0.88 7.14 13.54
C ALA A 94 -2.19 7.68 12.95
N ASN A 95 -2.12 8.74 12.16
CA ASN A 95 -3.25 9.32 11.46
C ASN A 95 -2.78 10.13 10.24
N GLY A 96 -3.72 10.53 9.40
CA GLY A 96 -3.47 11.42 8.28
C GLY A 96 -4.76 11.86 7.60
N GLU A 97 -4.58 12.73 6.61
CA GLU A 97 -5.66 13.24 5.77
C GLU A 97 -5.20 13.35 4.32
N THR A 98 -6.14 13.28 3.39
CA THR A 98 -5.92 13.50 1.95
C THR A 98 -7.20 14.01 1.29
N LYS A 99 -7.09 14.54 0.07
CA LYS A 99 -8.25 14.99 -0.70
C LYS A 99 -8.74 13.88 -1.60
N ALA A 100 -10.05 13.79 -1.80
CA ALA A 100 -10.61 12.84 -2.74
C ALA A 100 -10.12 13.05 -4.19
N THR A 101 -9.68 14.27 -4.54
CA THR A 101 -9.06 14.58 -5.84
C THR A 101 -7.73 13.88 -6.10
N ASP A 102 -7.05 13.41 -5.04
CA ASP A 102 -5.80 12.68 -5.16
C ASP A 102 -6.02 11.19 -5.49
N LEU A 103 -7.26 10.70 -5.33
CA LEU A 103 -7.63 9.31 -5.59
C LEU A 103 -7.94 9.09 -7.07
N GLU A 104 -7.63 7.89 -7.54
CA GLU A 104 -8.05 7.41 -8.85
C GLU A 104 -9.09 6.30 -8.69
N SER A 105 -10.27 6.49 -9.26
CA SER A 105 -11.39 5.56 -9.12
C SER A 105 -11.03 4.14 -9.56
N GLY A 106 -11.34 3.15 -8.72
CA GLY A 106 -11.08 1.73 -8.98
C GLY A 106 -9.63 1.29 -8.71
N LYS A 107 -8.74 2.19 -8.27
CA LYS A 107 -7.35 1.86 -7.91
C LYS A 107 -7.14 1.84 -6.40
N PHE A 108 -6.03 1.24 -6.00
CA PHE A 108 -5.54 1.35 -4.63
C PHE A 108 -4.90 2.73 -4.43
N TYR A 109 -5.36 3.46 -3.42
CA TYR A 109 -4.69 4.66 -2.94
C TYR A 109 -3.85 4.32 -1.70
N ASN A 110 -2.70 4.98 -1.52
CA ASN A 110 -1.79 4.73 -0.41
C ASN A 110 -1.95 5.80 0.68
N PHE A 111 -2.69 5.46 1.73
CA PHE A 111 -2.89 6.30 2.91
C PHE A 111 -1.67 6.16 3.83
N LYS A 112 -0.73 7.09 3.69
CA LYS A 112 0.56 7.08 4.38
C LYS A 112 0.46 7.78 5.72
N PHE A 113 1.19 7.29 6.71
CA PHE A 113 1.35 7.95 7.99
C PHE A 113 2.78 7.76 8.50
N ASP A 114 3.12 8.44 9.59
CA ASP A 114 4.43 8.28 10.23
C ASP A 114 4.68 6.82 10.64
N THR A 115 5.90 6.34 10.41
CA THR A 115 6.27 4.94 10.66
C THR A 115 5.99 4.53 12.10
N VAL A 116 5.07 3.59 12.29
CA VAL A 116 4.81 2.92 13.56
C VAL A 116 5.77 1.73 13.69
N LYS A 117 6.36 1.54 14.87
CA LYS A 117 7.37 0.49 15.15
C LYS A 117 6.86 -0.53 16.16
N ASN A 118 7.53 -1.68 16.22
CA ASN A 118 7.18 -2.81 17.09
C ASN A 118 5.74 -3.29 16.83
N CYS A 119 5.36 -3.37 15.55
CA CYS A 119 4.02 -3.73 15.10
C CYS A 119 3.83 -5.25 14.98
N LYS A 120 4.92 -6.02 14.92
CA LYS A 120 4.86 -7.44 14.61
C LYS A 120 3.98 -8.17 15.62
N ASP A 121 3.07 -8.97 15.10
CA ASP A 121 2.10 -9.78 15.84
C ASP A 121 1.07 -8.99 16.67
N LYS A 122 1.03 -7.66 16.54
CA LYS A 122 0.01 -6.81 17.18
C LYS A 122 -1.19 -6.59 16.28
N GLU A 123 -2.33 -6.37 16.90
CA GLU A 123 -3.57 -6.03 16.23
C GLU A 123 -3.81 -4.53 16.22
N TYR A 124 -4.30 -4.05 15.09
CA TYR A 124 -4.62 -2.65 14.86
C TYR A 124 -6.01 -2.55 14.25
N ILE A 125 -6.64 -1.40 14.47
CA ILE A 125 -7.87 -0.99 13.80
C ILE A 125 -7.49 0.17 12.89
N PHE A 126 -7.60 -0.02 11.58
CA PHE A 126 -7.50 1.05 10.62
C PHE A 126 -8.89 1.62 10.39
N SER A 127 -9.06 2.91 10.66
CA SER A 127 -10.33 3.62 10.47
C SER A 127 -10.13 4.67 9.39
N ILE A 128 -11.04 4.74 8.42
CA ILE A 128 -11.03 5.71 7.32
C ILE A 128 -12.43 6.25 7.12
N GLY A 129 -12.57 7.55 6.95
CA GLY A 129 -13.85 8.17 6.69
C GLY A 129 -13.75 9.41 5.83
N THR A 130 -14.89 9.82 5.31
CA THR A 130 -15.04 10.97 4.42
C THR A 130 -15.73 12.12 5.14
N GLU A 131 -15.34 13.35 4.80
CA GLU A 131 -15.98 14.58 5.27
C GLU A 131 -16.25 15.49 4.07
N GLY A 132 -17.44 16.10 4.03
CA GLY A 132 -17.81 17.03 2.97
C GLY A 132 -18.34 16.36 1.70
N GLU A 133 -18.85 15.12 1.80
CA GLU A 133 -19.53 14.46 0.68
C GLU A 133 -20.90 15.07 0.41
N ILE A 134 -21.32 14.95 -0.87
CA ILE A 134 -22.68 15.27 -1.32
C ILE A 134 -23.25 14.05 -2.08
N PRO A 135 -24.58 13.87 -2.18
CA PRO A 135 -25.17 12.59 -2.60
C PRO A 135 -24.65 12.02 -3.93
N ASP A 136 -24.32 12.90 -4.88
CA ASP A 136 -23.84 12.51 -6.22
C ASP A 136 -22.31 12.43 -6.33
N ASN A 137 -21.58 12.93 -5.32
CA ASN A 137 -20.13 12.97 -5.28
C ASN A 137 -19.60 12.32 -3.98
N ALA A 138 -19.22 11.05 -4.08
CA ALA A 138 -18.81 10.24 -2.93
C ALA A 138 -17.57 9.40 -3.23
N VAL A 139 -16.80 9.11 -2.19
CA VAL A 139 -15.70 8.16 -2.16
C VAL A 139 -16.19 6.93 -1.43
N LEU A 140 -16.26 5.82 -2.15
CA LEU A 140 -16.69 4.54 -1.62
C LEU A 140 -15.49 3.62 -1.42
N PHE A 141 -15.50 2.81 -0.36
CA PHE A 141 -14.44 1.85 -0.07
C PHE A 141 -14.85 0.45 -0.54
N CYS A 142 -13.94 -0.25 -1.21
CA CYS A 142 -14.23 -1.61 -1.68
C CYS A 142 -13.98 -2.63 -0.57
N PHE A 143 -14.89 -3.60 -0.42
CA PHE A 143 -14.75 -4.75 0.47
C PHE A 143 -15.29 -6.03 -0.21
N GLU A 144 -14.90 -7.18 0.30
CA GLU A 144 -15.46 -8.48 -0.09
C GLU A 144 -16.39 -9.00 1.01
N ARG A 145 -17.43 -9.78 0.63
CA ARG A 145 -18.38 -10.36 1.61
C ARG A 145 -17.77 -11.45 2.48
N LYS A 146 -16.68 -12.05 2.02
CA LYS A 146 -15.95 -13.06 2.77
C LYS A 146 -15.22 -12.37 3.92
N THR A 147 -15.35 -12.90 5.13
CA THR A 147 -14.57 -12.42 6.28
C THR A 147 -13.30 -13.25 6.38
N GLU A 148 -12.15 -12.60 6.25
CA GLU A 148 -10.85 -13.23 6.41
C GLU A 148 -10.55 -13.56 7.88
N GLN A 149 -9.74 -14.59 8.09
CA GLN A 149 -9.44 -15.05 9.45
C GLN A 149 -8.62 -14.00 10.21
N GLY A 150 -9.07 -13.66 11.43
CA GLY A 150 -8.38 -12.69 12.28
C GLY A 150 -8.64 -11.24 11.89
N THR A 151 -9.63 -11.00 11.03
CA THR A 151 -10.12 -9.66 10.73
C THR A 151 -11.50 -9.42 11.33
N LYS A 152 -11.86 -8.14 11.44
CA LYS A 152 -13.22 -7.68 11.73
C LYS A 152 -13.45 -6.38 10.98
N PHE A 153 -14.65 -6.21 10.47
CA PHE A 153 -15.00 -5.08 9.62
C PHE A 153 -16.22 -4.35 10.18
N TRP A 154 -16.19 -3.02 10.15
CA TRP A 154 -17.30 -2.17 10.57
C TRP A 154 -17.58 -1.09 9.55
N ILE A 155 -18.86 -0.81 9.34
CA ILE A 155 -19.33 0.36 8.60
C ILE A 155 -20.16 1.18 9.58
N ASN A 156 -19.79 2.44 9.79
CA ASN A 156 -20.45 3.36 10.73
C ASN A 156 -20.64 2.76 12.14
N ASP A 157 -19.57 2.14 12.66
CA ASP A 157 -19.52 1.45 13.96
C ASP A 157 -20.40 0.19 14.08
N GLU A 158 -21.09 -0.24 13.02
CA GLU A 158 -21.83 -1.50 12.98
C GLU A 158 -20.96 -2.63 12.40
N GLU A 159 -20.75 -3.70 13.18
CA GLU A 159 -19.98 -4.88 12.74
C GLU A 159 -20.70 -5.51 11.54
N THR A 160 -19.97 -5.66 10.44
CA THR A 160 -20.50 -6.12 9.16
C THR A 160 -19.67 -7.28 8.64
N ASP A 161 -20.33 -8.30 8.09
CA ASP A 161 -19.64 -9.42 7.45
C ASP A 161 -18.82 -8.92 6.24
N GLY A 162 -17.54 -9.28 6.24
CA GLY A 162 -16.64 -8.98 5.13
C GLY A 162 -15.25 -8.57 5.58
N THR A 163 -14.45 -8.19 4.59
CA THR A 163 -13.08 -7.70 4.78
C THR A 163 -12.82 -6.56 3.80
N LEU A 164 -12.30 -5.45 4.30
CA LEU A 164 -11.92 -4.32 3.46
C LEU A 164 -10.83 -4.75 2.46
N ILE A 165 -10.97 -4.34 1.19
CA ILE A 165 -9.93 -4.58 0.17
C ILE A 165 -8.74 -3.66 0.47
N MET A 166 -7.90 -4.10 1.40
CA MET A 166 -6.77 -3.33 1.91
C MET A 166 -5.46 -4.10 2.04
N LYS A 167 -4.36 -3.35 2.04
CA LYS A 167 -3.00 -3.88 2.22
C LYS A 167 -2.27 -3.03 3.26
N ALA A 168 -1.73 -3.65 4.29
CA ALA A 168 -0.79 -2.98 5.18
C ALA A 168 0.56 -2.79 4.45
N VAL A 169 1.15 -1.60 4.57
CA VAL A 169 2.39 -1.23 3.86
C VAL A 169 3.54 -1.11 4.85
N THR A 170 4.66 -1.76 4.51
CA THR A 170 5.93 -1.64 5.23
C THR A 170 7.02 -1.21 4.26
N ASN A 171 7.60 -0.02 4.46
CA ASN A 171 8.73 0.45 3.69
C ASN A 171 10.01 -0.14 4.26
N ARG A 172 10.68 -0.98 3.47
CA ARG A 172 11.92 -1.61 3.89
C ARG A 172 12.86 -1.84 2.72
N PHE A 173 14.14 -1.99 3.06
CA PHE A 173 15.11 -2.53 2.12
C PHE A 173 14.86 -4.02 1.92
N ASP A 174 14.71 -4.43 0.67
CA ASP A 174 14.52 -5.82 0.29
C ASP A 174 15.78 -6.40 -0.36
N ALA A 175 16.49 -7.23 0.40
CA ALA A 175 17.78 -7.78 -0.02
C ALA A 175 17.67 -8.71 -1.23
N GLU A 176 16.55 -9.42 -1.37
CA GLU A 176 16.28 -10.28 -2.52
C GLU A 176 16.16 -9.43 -3.80
N THR A 177 15.30 -8.41 -3.78
CA THR A 177 15.14 -7.46 -4.90
C THR A 177 16.47 -6.81 -5.28
N PHE A 178 17.26 -6.39 -4.29
CA PHE A 178 18.59 -5.82 -4.51
C PHE A 178 19.52 -6.77 -5.25
N CYS A 179 19.66 -8.01 -4.74
CA CYS A 179 20.54 -9.03 -5.32
C CYS A 179 20.10 -9.46 -6.71
N VAL A 180 18.79 -9.69 -6.92
CA VAL A 180 18.22 -10.09 -8.21
C VAL A 180 18.47 -9.01 -9.27
N LEU A 181 18.25 -7.73 -8.93
CA LEU A 181 18.52 -6.62 -9.84
C LEU A 181 19.99 -6.53 -10.22
N LEU A 182 20.91 -6.66 -9.25
CA LEU A 182 22.35 -6.64 -9.53
C LEU A 182 22.77 -7.77 -10.47
N LEU A 183 22.29 -9.00 -10.22
CA LEU A 183 22.55 -10.14 -11.09
C LEU A 183 22.01 -9.92 -12.51
N PHE A 184 20.80 -9.35 -12.62
CA PHE A 184 20.20 -9.01 -13.92
C PHE A 184 21.02 -7.97 -14.68
N ILE A 185 21.49 -6.90 -14.02
CA ILE A 185 22.35 -5.88 -14.64
C ILE A 185 23.67 -6.49 -15.12
N ILE A 186 24.32 -7.32 -14.29
CA ILE A 186 25.55 -8.03 -14.66
C ILE A 186 25.31 -8.94 -15.87
N TYR A 187 24.20 -9.67 -15.87
CA TYR A 187 23.80 -10.53 -16.98
C TYR A 187 23.62 -9.73 -18.27
N VAL A 188 22.89 -8.61 -18.25
CA VAL A 188 22.71 -7.75 -19.44
C VAL A 188 24.05 -7.21 -19.95
N ILE A 189 24.95 -6.77 -19.06
CA ILE A 189 26.27 -6.28 -19.46
C ILE A 189 27.10 -7.40 -20.12
N ALA A 190 27.09 -8.61 -19.55
CA ALA A 190 27.80 -9.76 -20.10
C ALA A 190 27.21 -10.18 -21.46
N PHE A 191 25.89 -10.21 -21.57
CA PHE A 191 25.17 -10.53 -22.80
C PHE A 191 25.47 -9.52 -23.91
N MET A 192 25.42 -8.21 -23.62
CA MET A 192 25.76 -7.17 -24.60
C MET A 192 27.22 -7.28 -25.07
N LYS A 193 28.16 -7.63 -24.17
CA LYS A 193 29.55 -7.89 -24.55
C LYS A 193 29.68 -9.11 -25.45
N PHE A 194 28.91 -10.17 -25.18
CA PHE A 194 28.87 -11.36 -26.02
C PHE A 194 28.35 -11.04 -27.43
N LEU A 195 27.22 -10.32 -27.55
CA LEU A 195 26.69 -9.87 -28.83
C LEU A 195 27.69 -9.00 -29.61
N TYR A 196 28.32 -8.04 -28.94
CA TYR A 196 29.34 -7.20 -29.58
C TYR A 196 30.53 -8.01 -30.12
N LYS A 197 30.86 -9.14 -29.49
CA LYS A 197 31.90 -10.06 -29.97
C LYS A 197 31.43 -10.92 -31.15
N LEU A 198 30.13 -11.23 -31.23
CA LEU A 198 29.57 -12.08 -32.28
C LEU A 198 29.28 -11.32 -33.58
N PHE A 199 28.92 -10.03 -33.47
CA PHE A 199 28.67 -9.14 -34.61
C PHE A 199 29.90 -8.32 -35.04
N LYS A 200 31.09 -8.68 -34.54
CA LYS A 200 32.37 -8.11 -34.93
C LYS A 200 33.23 -9.19 -35.56
#